data_AF-A0A8X7XQD7-F1
#
_entry.id   AF-A0A8X7XQD7-F1
#
_cell.length_a   1.000
_cell.length_b   1.000
_cell.length_c   1.000
_cell.angle_alpha   90.00
_cell.angle_beta   90.00
_cell.angle_gamma   90.00
#
_symmetry.space_group_name_H-M   'P 1'
#
loop_
_entity.id
_entity.type
_entity.pdbx_description
1 polymer ?
#
loop_
_entity_poly.entity_id
_entity_poly.type
_entity_poly.pdbx_seq_one_letter_code
_entity_poly.pdbx_strand_id
1 'polypeptide(L)'
;MAAEHVVGDDQGWTVNFNCTTWASGKVFHVGDTLVFNYTPPHNLFKVDGAGAATGEPMASGNDIITLTSPGKKWCICGYGKHCSELGQKLVINVEAETPEPNAAYGLAASGYQIFAAAVAVVAMIAA
;
A
#
# COMPACT_ATOMS: atom_id res chain seq x y z
N MET A 1 7.67 -8.01 -6.13
CA MET A 1 6.69 -9.05 -5.71
C MET A 1 5.59 -8.39 -4.88
N ALA A 2 4.35 -8.90 -4.94
CA ALA A 2 3.24 -8.42 -4.11
C ALA A 2 3.44 -8.81 -2.63
N ALA A 3 3.15 -7.88 -1.72
CA ALA A 3 3.23 -8.06 -0.28
C ALA A 3 1.86 -8.31 0.36
N GLU A 4 1.86 -9.06 1.46
CA GLU A 4 0.69 -9.24 2.31
C GLU A 4 0.82 -8.37 3.56
N HIS A 5 -0.23 -7.62 3.89
CA HIS A 5 -0.31 -6.76 5.06
C HIS A 5 -1.45 -7.21 5.97
N VAL A 6 -1.11 -7.76 7.13
CA VAL A 6 -2.09 -8.11 8.17
C VAL A 6 -2.50 -6.84 8.91
N VAL A 7 -3.76 -6.43 8.75
CA VAL A 7 -4.26 -5.17 9.31
C VAL A 7 -4.32 -5.26 10.83
N GLY A 8 -3.59 -4.37 11.50
CA GLY A 8 -3.48 -4.33 12.95
C GLY A 8 -2.48 -5.33 13.54
N ASP A 9 -1.71 -6.03 12.69
CA ASP A 9 -0.73 -7.04 13.09
C ASP A 9 -1.37 -8.04 14.09
N ASP A 10 -0.77 -8.23 15.27
CA ASP A 10 -1.29 -9.14 16.30
C ASP A 10 -2.63 -8.69 16.92
N GLN A 11 -3.00 -7.41 16.81
CA GLN A 11 -4.25 -6.89 17.35
C GLN A 11 -5.45 -7.16 16.43
N GLY A 12 -5.20 -7.37 15.14
CA GLY A 12 -6.22 -7.59 14.12
C GLY A 12 -7.12 -6.38 13.88
N TRP A 13 -8.25 -6.65 13.22
CA TRP A 13 -9.27 -5.66 12.90
C TRP A 13 -10.21 -5.45 14.08
N THR A 14 -9.92 -4.46 14.91
CA THR A 14 -10.64 -4.21 16.17
C THR A 14 -10.95 -2.73 16.41
N VAL A 15 -11.82 -2.46 17.39
CA VAL A 15 -12.18 -1.12 17.87
C VAL A 15 -11.12 -0.54 18.81
N ASN A 16 -11.14 0.77 19.01
CA ASN A 16 -10.21 1.52 19.86
C ASN A 16 -8.73 1.37 19.44
N PHE A 17 -8.50 0.92 18.20
CA PHE A 17 -7.18 0.78 17.61
C PHE A 17 -6.99 1.81 16.50
N ASN A 18 -5.86 2.51 16.53
CA ASN A 18 -5.55 3.49 15.51
C ASN A 18 -4.93 2.81 14.28
N CYS A 19 -5.78 2.31 13.39
CA CYS A 19 -5.33 1.74 12.11
C CYS A 19 -4.55 2.75 11.25
N THR A 20 -4.72 4.06 11.48
CA THR A 20 -3.91 5.11 10.83
C THR A 20 -2.46 5.08 11.31
N THR A 21 -2.24 4.82 12.61
CA THR A 21 -0.91 4.61 13.17
C THR A 21 -0.30 3.32 12.62
N TRP A 22 -1.09 2.24 12.53
CA TRP A 22 -0.62 0.98 11.92
C TRP A 22 -0.18 1.19 10.47
N ALA A 23 -0.95 1.95 9.67
CA ALA A 23 -0.59 2.24 8.30
C ALA A 23 0.61 3.20 8.16
N SER A 24 1.00 3.89 9.24
CA SER A 24 2.07 4.89 9.21
C SER A 24 3.41 4.25 8.89
N GLY A 25 4.13 4.80 7.90
CA GLY A 25 5.42 4.27 7.47
C GLY A 25 5.36 3.01 6.60
N LYS A 26 4.17 2.46 6.34
CA LYS A 26 3.98 1.38 5.37
C LYS A 26 3.76 1.97 3.98
N VAL A 27 4.31 1.30 2.96
CA VAL A 27 4.07 1.60 1.55
C VAL A 27 3.24 0.46 0.98
N PHE A 28 2.14 0.81 0.32
CA PHE A 28 1.23 -0.14 -0.29
C PHE A 28 1.33 0.02 -1.81
N HIS A 29 1.50 -1.08 -2.52
CA HIS A 29 1.54 -1.08 -3.97
C HIS A 29 0.29 -1.74 -4.55
N VAL A 30 0.02 -1.46 -5.82
CA VAL A 30 -0.85 -2.34 -6.59
C VAL A 30 -0.30 -3.77 -6.53
N GLY A 31 -1.19 -4.76 -6.48
CA GLY A 31 -0.84 -6.17 -6.32
C GLY A 31 -0.82 -6.65 -4.86
N ASP A 32 -0.52 -5.77 -3.90
CA ASP A 32 -0.51 -6.11 -2.47
C ASP A 32 -1.89 -6.55 -1.96
N THR A 33 -1.91 -7.29 -0.85
CA THR A 33 -3.12 -7.74 -0.16
C THR A 33 -3.22 -7.17 1.25
N LEU A 34 -4.43 -6.84 1.68
CA LEU A 34 -4.78 -6.52 3.06
C LEU A 34 -5.56 -7.69 3.66
N VAL A 35 -5.12 -8.20 4.80
CA VAL A 35 -5.78 -9.30 5.52
C VAL A 35 -6.42 -8.76 6.79
N PHE A 36 -7.73 -8.92 6.93
CA PHE A 36 -8.53 -8.46 8.06
C PHE A 36 -8.96 -9.65 8.91
N ASN A 37 -8.29 -9.84 10.04
CA ASN A 37 -8.61 -10.89 11.02
C ASN A 37 -9.46 -10.32 12.15
N TYR A 38 -10.62 -10.93 12.42
CA TYR A 38 -11.52 -10.52 13.49
C TYR A 38 -12.54 -11.60 13.84
N THR A 39 -13.18 -11.47 15.00
CA THR A 39 -14.36 -12.25 15.37
C THR A 39 -15.63 -11.39 15.29
N PRO A 40 -16.83 -11.97 15.21
CA PRO A 40 -18.06 -11.20 15.37
C PRO A 40 -18.02 -10.32 16.63
N PRO A 41 -18.64 -9.13 16.61
CA PRO A 41 -19.59 -8.68 15.58
C PRO A 41 -18.96 -7.79 14.48
N HIS A 42 -17.64 -7.78 14.34
CA HIS A 42 -16.99 -6.96 13.31
C HIS A 42 -17.35 -7.44 11.89
N ASN A 43 -17.24 -6.52 10.94
CA ASN A 43 -17.38 -6.75 9.51
C ASN A 43 -16.47 -5.77 8.76
N LEU A 44 -16.42 -5.92 7.44
CA LEU A 44 -15.59 -5.12 6.56
C LEU A 44 -16.42 -4.57 5.40
N PHE A 45 -16.46 -3.24 5.28
CA PHE A 45 -16.98 -2.54 4.12
C PHE A 45 -15.85 -1.80 3.40
N LYS A 46 -15.84 -1.92 2.07
CA LYS A 46 -15.14 -0.97 1.21
C LYS A 46 -16.02 0.26 1.02
N VAL A 47 -15.46 1.43 1.22
CA VAL A 47 -16.18 2.70 1.06
C VAL A 47 -15.40 3.69 0.19
N ASP A 48 -16.08 4.70 -0.31
CA ASP A 48 -15.44 5.85 -0.93
C ASP A 48 -14.97 6.89 0.12
N GLY A 49 -14.40 8.00 -0.35
CA GLY A 49 -13.94 9.09 0.53
C GLY A 49 -15.06 9.82 1.29
N ALA A 50 -16.32 9.64 0.90
CA ALA A 50 -17.50 10.17 1.59
C ALA A 50 -18.11 9.16 2.59
N GLY A 51 -17.62 7.91 2.60
CA GLY A 51 -18.10 6.84 3.45
C GLY A 51 -19.27 6.04 2.85
N ALA A 52 -19.60 6.24 1.57
CA ALA A 52 -20.60 5.43 0.89
C ALA A 52 -20.04 4.06 0.54
N ALA A 53 -20.83 3.00 0.75
CA ALA A 53 -20.44 1.63 0.43
C ALA A 53 -20.23 1.47 -1.09
N THR A 54 -19.11 0.85 -1.47
CA THR A 54 -18.75 0.57 -2.87
C THR A 54 -18.94 -0.90 -3.24
N GLY A 55 -19.50 -1.70 -2.33
CA GLY A 55 -19.80 -3.11 -2.51
C GLY A 55 -20.47 -3.70 -1.27
N GLU A 56 -20.74 -5.00 -1.34
CA GLU A 56 -21.35 -5.76 -0.24
C GLU A 56 -20.40 -5.91 0.96
N PRO A 57 -20.94 -6.00 2.19
CA PRO A 57 -20.13 -6.29 3.36
C PRO A 57 -19.48 -7.67 3.28
N MET A 58 -18.27 -7.74 3.80
CA MET A 58 -17.59 -9.00 4.10
C MET A 58 -17.66 -9.25 5.62
N ALA A 59 -17.86 -10.51 6.01
CA ALA A 59 -18.14 -10.88 7.40
C ALA A 59 -17.58 -12.27 7.76
N SER A 60 -16.50 -12.72 7.10
CA SER A 60 -15.97 -14.07 7.30
C SER A 60 -15.13 -14.23 8.57
N GLY A 61 -14.59 -13.11 9.09
CA GLY A 61 -13.59 -13.09 10.16
C GLY A 61 -12.13 -13.21 9.67
N ASN A 62 -11.92 -13.53 8.40
CA ASN A 62 -10.62 -13.48 7.70
C ASN A 62 -10.85 -12.97 6.28
N ASP A 63 -11.11 -11.66 6.15
CA ASP A 63 -11.41 -11.06 4.86
C ASP A 63 -10.13 -10.54 4.18
N ILE A 64 -10.03 -10.73 2.87
CA ILE A 64 -8.86 -10.33 2.09
C ILE A 64 -9.25 -9.32 1.01
N ILE A 65 -8.50 -8.23 0.91
CA ILE A 65 -8.63 -7.23 -0.16
C ILE A 65 -7.33 -7.16 -0.95
N THR A 66 -7.37 -7.48 -2.24
CA THR A 66 -6.29 -7.16 -3.18
C THR A 66 -6.36 -5.70 -3.63
N LEU A 67 -5.24 -5.00 -3.62
CA LEU A 67 -5.10 -3.62 -4.05
C LEU A 67 -4.88 -3.57 -5.57
N THR A 68 -5.95 -3.35 -6.32
CA THR A 68 -5.92 -3.47 -7.79
C THR A 68 -5.71 -2.15 -8.54
N SER A 69 -5.65 -1.03 -7.82
CA SER A 69 -5.50 0.29 -8.43
C SER A 69 -4.81 1.27 -7.48
N PRO A 70 -4.04 2.23 -8.02
CA PRO A 70 -3.44 3.28 -7.21
C PRO A 70 -4.48 4.17 -6.53
N GLY A 71 -3.99 5.03 -5.64
CA GLY A 71 -4.75 6.05 -4.94
C GLY A 71 -5.31 5.59 -3.59
N LYS A 72 -6.10 6.47 -2.99
CA LYS A 72 -6.64 6.22 -1.65
C LYS A 72 -7.66 5.08 -1.67
N LYS A 73 -7.62 4.25 -0.62
CA LYS A 73 -8.59 3.19 -0.34
C LYS A 73 -9.10 3.35 1.09
N TRP A 74 -10.39 3.10 1.29
CA TRP A 74 -11.05 3.24 2.58
C TRP A 74 -11.79 1.96 2.94
N CYS A 75 -11.60 1.52 4.18
CA CYS A 75 -12.27 0.36 4.76
C CYS A 75 -12.83 0.73 6.13
N ILE A 76 -14.02 0.26 6.46
CA ILE A 76 -14.66 0.51 7.76
C ILE A 76 -15.35 -0.74 8.31
N CYS A 77 -15.57 -0.79 9.62
CA CYS A 77 -16.57 -1.66 10.21
C CYS A 77 -17.91 -0.93 10.31
N GLY A 78 -18.95 -1.52 9.73
CA GLY A 78 -20.31 -0.98 9.73
C GLY A 78 -21.16 -1.38 10.95
N TYR A 79 -20.58 -2.12 11.91
CA TYR A 79 -21.34 -2.58 13.08
C TYR A 79 -21.51 -1.46 14.11
N GLY A 80 -22.76 -1.06 14.37
CA GLY A 80 -23.12 -0.09 15.39
C GLY A 80 -22.29 1.19 15.31
N LYS A 81 -21.51 1.45 16.36
CA LYS A 81 -20.67 2.66 16.51
C LYS A 81 -19.17 2.40 16.26
N HIS A 82 -18.81 1.23 15.73
CA HIS A 82 -17.42 0.81 15.58
C HIS A 82 -16.59 1.78 14.73
N CYS A 83 -17.12 2.23 13.58
CA CYS A 83 -16.44 3.21 12.74
C CYS A 83 -16.56 4.65 13.28
N SER A 84 -17.77 5.10 13.65
CA SER A 84 -18.05 6.51 13.95
C SER A 84 -17.48 6.98 15.29
N GLU A 85 -17.50 6.14 16.32
CA GLU A 85 -17.09 6.51 17.68
C GLU A 85 -15.87 5.75 18.16
N LEU A 86 -15.68 4.50 17.72
CA LEU A 86 -14.60 3.62 18.21
C LEU A 86 -13.44 3.45 17.21
N GLY A 87 -13.44 4.19 16.10
CA GLY A 87 -12.28 4.33 15.23
C GLY A 87 -11.88 3.10 14.41
N GLN A 88 -12.74 2.08 14.26
CA GLN A 88 -12.46 0.91 13.43
C GLN A 88 -12.63 1.25 11.93
N LYS A 89 -11.62 1.94 11.40
CA LYS A 89 -11.53 2.43 10.01
C LYS A 89 -10.08 2.46 9.55
N LEU A 90 -9.83 2.15 8.29
CA LEU A 90 -8.53 2.20 7.65
C LEU A 90 -8.59 3.11 6.42
N VAL A 91 -7.59 3.98 6.29
CA VAL A 91 -7.35 4.75 5.07
C VAL A 91 -5.89 4.57 4.70
N ILE A 92 -5.63 4.09 3.49
CA ILE A 92 -4.27 3.95 2.94
C ILE A 92 -4.17 4.67 1.59
N ASN A 93 -2.95 4.94 1.17
CA ASN A 93 -2.65 5.36 -0.19
C ASN A 93 -1.86 4.25 -0.90
N VAL A 94 -2.34 3.86 -2.08
CA VAL A 94 -1.73 2.80 -2.90
C VAL A 94 -0.93 3.44 -4.02
N GLU A 95 0.33 3.07 -4.14
CA GLU A 95 1.21 3.48 -5.23
C GLU A 95 1.03 2.55 -6.43
N ALA A 96 1.30 3.07 -7.63
CA ALA A 96 1.37 2.21 -8.80
C ALA A 96 2.50 1.20 -8.63
N GLU A 97 2.32 -0.01 -9.17
CA GLU A 97 3.46 -0.91 -9.36
C GLU A 97 4.50 -0.15 -10.20
N THR A 98 5.70 0.02 -9.65
CA THR A 98 6.83 0.36 -10.47
C THR A 98 7.15 -0.89 -11.28
N PRO A 99 7.28 -0.81 -12.62
CA PRO A 99 7.81 -1.93 -13.36
C PRO A 99 9.18 -2.23 -12.76
N GLU A 100 9.31 -3.39 -12.11
CA GLU A 100 10.62 -3.83 -11.62
C GLU A 100 11.57 -3.77 -12.82
N PRO A 101 12.80 -3.23 -12.65
CA PRO A 101 13.77 -3.28 -13.71
C PRO A 101 14.02 -4.77 -13.98
N ASN A 102 13.41 -5.31 -15.04
CA ASN A 102 13.75 -6.64 -15.50
C ASN A 102 15.27 -6.66 -15.67
N ALA A 103 15.95 -7.53 -14.92
CA ALA A 103 17.37 -7.82 -15.07
C ALA A 103 17.68 -8.53 -16.41
N ALA A 104 16.92 -8.22 -17.46
CA ALA A 104 16.94 -8.79 -18.79
C ALA A 104 16.71 -7.72 -19.86
N TYR A 105 17.27 -6.52 -19.70
CA TYR A 105 17.65 -5.68 -20.83
C TYR A 105 19.07 -5.14 -20.61
N GLY A 106 20.01 -6.07 -20.39
CA GLY A 106 21.35 -5.84 -20.88
C GLY A 106 21.26 -5.68 -22.40
N LEU A 107 21.78 -4.56 -22.89
CA LEU A 107 21.98 -4.20 -24.30
C LEU A 107 20.73 -3.69 -25.07
N ALA A 108 20.38 -2.42 -24.87
CA ALA A 108 20.15 -1.49 -25.98
C ALA A 108 20.19 -0.04 -25.47
N ALA A 109 21.25 0.67 -25.84
CA ALA A 109 21.41 2.09 -25.59
C ALA A 109 20.28 2.90 -26.25
N SER A 110 19.73 3.87 -25.53
CA SER A 110 19.21 5.09 -26.15
C SER A 110 19.51 6.25 -25.23
N GLY A 111 20.38 7.13 -25.71
CA GLY A 111 21.06 8.13 -24.91
C GLY A 111 20.14 9.26 -24.51
N TYR A 112 19.87 9.35 -23.21
CA TYR A 112 19.62 10.63 -22.56
C TYR A 112 19.91 10.48 -21.06
N GLN A 113 20.72 11.39 -20.52
CA GLN A 113 21.02 11.61 -19.09
C GLN A 113 22.18 10.78 -18.49
N ILE A 114 23.46 11.18 -18.66
CA ILE A 114 24.25 12.28 -18.05
C ILE A 114 24.99 11.82 -16.76
N PHE A 115 26.31 11.59 -16.95
CA PHE A 115 27.49 11.82 -16.07
C PHE A 115 27.69 11.12 -14.71
N ALA A 116 28.63 10.16 -14.70
CA ALA A 116 29.66 9.90 -13.65
C ALA A 116 30.65 8.86 -14.22
N ALA A 117 31.99 8.88 -14.11
CA ALA A 117 32.98 9.80 -13.58
C ALA A 117 34.38 9.42 -14.17
N ALA A 118 35.25 10.43 -14.32
CA ALA A 118 36.72 10.48 -14.25
C ALA A 118 37.64 9.37 -14.85
N VAL A 119 38.59 9.78 -15.73
CA VAL A 119 39.94 9.17 -15.85
C VAL A 119 41.01 10.26 -16.07
N ALA A 120 42.16 10.05 -15.43
CA ALA A 120 43.26 10.95 -15.07
C ALA A 120 44.43 11.04 -16.10
N VAL A 121 44.95 12.28 -16.31
CA VAL A 121 46.35 12.81 -16.50
C VAL A 121 47.36 12.00 -17.36
N VAL A 122 48.30 12.49 -18.20
CA VAL A 122 49.15 13.71 -18.34
C VAL A 122 49.75 13.74 -19.77
N ALA A 123 49.98 14.92 -20.37
CA ALA A 123 51.25 15.27 -21.05
C ALA A 123 51.20 16.73 -21.57
N MET A 124 51.85 17.63 -20.82
CA MET A 124 52.21 18.98 -21.28
C MET A 124 53.48 18.89 -22.15
N ILE A 125 53.59 19.65 -23.25
CA ILE A 125 54.68 20.61 -23.50
C ILE A 125 54.11 21.75 -24.36
N ALA A 126 54.45 22.99 -23.97
CA ALA A 126 53.94 24.26 -24.45
C ALA A 126 54.76 24.87 -25.61
N ALA A 127 54.14 25.89 -26.21
CA ALA A 127 54.70 27.02 -26.98
C ALA A 127 55.20 26.76 -28.41
#